data_AF-A0A7Y5URF6-F1
#
_entry.id   AF-A0A7Y5URF6-F1
#
_cell.length_a   1.000
_cell.length_b   1.000
_cell.length_c   1.000
_cell.angle_alpha   90.00
_cell.angle_beta   90.00
_cell.angle_gamma   90.00
#
_symmetry.space_group_name_H-M   'P 1'
#
loop_
_entity.id
_entity.type
_entity.pdbx_description
1 polymer ?
#
loop_
_entity_poly.entity_id
_entity_poly.type
_entity_poly.pdbx_seq_one_letter_code
_entity_poly.pdbx_strand_id
1 'polypeptide(L)'
;MDPLIYSVLHVAAAFVLVGMTFSAFANPAPERRGFVMMVGGIASLVMVIAGFGLHAKLGIDGFPGWLIVKVVAWLALSAVSGIAFRKPTMIGLLAVISMVAVVAAVYCVYFKPF
;
A
#
# COMPACT_ATOMS: atom_id res chain seq x y z
N MET A 1 -18.92 -7.01 -13.43
CA MET A 1 -18.51 -5.76 -12.77
C MET A 1 -17.46 -5.09 -13.63
N ASP A 2 -17.62 -3.79 -13.84
CA ASP A 2 -16.74 -2.93 -14.61
C ASP A 2 -15.32 -2.90 -13.98
N PRO A 3 -14.23 -3.09 -14.74
CA PRO A 3 -12.85 -2.89 -14.27
C PRO A 3 -12.62 -1.57 -13.52
N LEU A 4 -13.38 -0.52 -13.88
CA LEU A 4 -13.31 0.79 -13.21
C LEU A 4 -13.58 0.68 -11.70
N ILE A 5 -14.51 -0.18 -11.28
CA ILE A 5 -14.84 -0.37 -9.86
C ILE A 5 -13.62 -0.88 -9.08
N TYR A 6 -12.92 -1.88 -9.62
CA TYR A 6 -11.71 -2.43 -9.00
C TYR A 6 -10.58 -1.40 -8.97
N SER A 7 -10.43 -0.59 -10.03
CA SER A 7 -9.44 0.48 -10.08
C SER A 7 -9.70 1.55 -9.01
N VAL A 8 -10.94 2.01 -8.89
CA VAL A 8 -11.34 3.00 -7.87
C VAL A 8 -11.11 2.45 -6.46
N LEU A 9 -11.54 1.21 -6.19
CA LEU A 9 -11.34 0.58 -4.88
C LEU A 9 -9.84 0.42 -4.55
N HIS A 10 -9.03 -0.01 -5.51
CA HIS A 10 -7.59 -0.18 -5.32
C HIS A 10 -6.90 1.16 -5.00
N VAL A 11 -7.16 2.21 -5.79
CA VAL A 11 -6.51 3.52 -5.62
C VAL A 11 -6.99 4.21 -4.34
N ALA A 12 -8.30 4.21 -4.07
CA ALA A 12 -8.84 4.83 -2.85
C ALA A 12 -8.28 4.16 -1.59
N ALA A 13 -8.24 2.82 -1.57
CA ALA A 13 -7.68 2.08 -0.45
C ALA A 13 -6.16 2.28 -0.32
N ALA A 14 -5.42 2.37 -1.42
CA ALA A 14 -4.00 2.72 -1.40
C ALA A 14 -3.76 4.10 -0.77
N PHE A 15 -4.57 5.11 -1.09
CA PHE A 15 -4.46 6.43 -0.46
C PHE A 15 -4.77 6.39 1.04
N VAL A 16 -5.78 5.64 1.47
CA VAL A 16 -6.06 5.45 2.89
C VAL A 16 -4.89 4.76 3.60
N LEU A 17 -4.30 3.73 2.98
CA LEU A 17 -3.13 3.04 3.53
C LEU A 17 -1.92 3.97 3.67
N VAL A 18 -1.60 4.74 2.62
CA VAL A 18 -0.52 5.75 2.67
C VAL A 18 -0.81 6.77 3.76
N GLY A 19 -2.02 7.33 3.80
CA GLY A 19 -2.43 8.30 4.81
C GLY A 19 -2.29 7.75 6.23
N MET A 20 -2.76 6.54 6.49
CA MET A 20 -2.63 5.89 7.81
C MET A 20 -1.16 5.60 8.18
N THR A 21 -0.35 5.21 7.20
CA THR A 21 1.07 4.92 7.42
C THR A 21 1.84 6.18 7.82
N PHE A 22 1.69 7.28 7.07
CA PHE A 22 2.35 8.54 7.40
C PHE A 22 1.75 9.21 8.65
N SER A 23 0.47 9.01 8.92
CA SER A 23 -0.17 9.40 10.18
C SER A 23 0.43 8.68 11.39
N ALA A 24 0.80 7.41 11.24
CA ALA A 24 1.53 6.65 12.27
C ALA A 24 2.92 7.23 12.53
N PHE A 25 3.61 7.64 11.46
CA PHE A 25 4.94 8.26 11.56
C PHE A 25 4.91 9.62 12.23
N ALA A 26 3.91 10.45 11.89
CA ALA A 26 3.78 11.80 12.43
C ALA A 26 3.48 11.80 13.94
N ASN A 27 2.74 10.80 14.43
CA ASN A 27 2.44 10.68 15.85
C ASN A 27 2.19 9.19 16.24
N PRO A 28 3.25 8.45 16.64
CA PRO A 28 3.19 7.03 16.99
C PRO A 28 2.66 6.78 18.42
N ALA A 29 1.67 7.56 18.86
CA ALA A 29 1.11 7.45 20.21
C ALA A 29 0.32 6.13 20.41
N PRO A 30 0.47 5.44 21.57
CA PRO A 30 -0.18 4.15 21.82
C PRO A 30 -1.70 4.15 21.66
N GLU A 31 -2.37 5.25 21.99
CA GLU A 31 -3.83 5.39 21.92
C GLU A 31 -4.33 5.35 20.48
N ARG A 32 -3.49 5.78 19.52
CA ARG A 32 -3.82 5.80 18.09
C ARG A 32 -3.56 4.46 17.42
N ARG A 33 -2.76 3.58 18.04
CA ARG A 33 -2.31 2.31 17.46
C ARG A 33 -3.48 1.45 16.98
N GLY A 34 -4.52 1.30 17.79
CA GLY A 34 -5.68 0.48 17.43
C GLY A 34 -6.38 0.99 16.16
N PHE A 35 -6.66 2.29 16.11
CA PHE A 35 -7.31 2.93 14.96
C PHE A 35 -6.46 2.84 13.69
N VAL A 36 -5.18 3.20 13.76
CA VAL A 36 -4.26 3.18 12.60
C VAL A 36 -4.10 1.77 12.06
N MET A 37 -3.93 0.77 12.94
CA MET A 37 -3.77 -0.63 12.52
C MET A 37 -5.06 -1.20 11.93
N MET A 38 -6.22 -0.85 12.49
CA MET A 38 -7.51 -1.32 11.98
C MET A 38 -7.82 -0.73 10.60
N VAL A 39 -7.76 0.59 10.46
CA VAL A 39 -8.08 1.25 9.18
C VAL A 39 -7.01 0.96 8.14
N GLY A 40 -5.72 1.00 8.51
CA GLY A 40 -4.63 0.62 7.62
C GLY A 40 -4.72 -0.85 7.19
N GLY A 41 -5.11 -1.75 8.09
CA GLY A 41 -5.35 -3.16 7.78
C GLY A 41 -6.50 -3.36 6.79
N ILE A 42 -7.66 -2.75 7.03
CA ILE A 42 -8.81 -2.80 6.10
C ILE A 42 -8.41 -2.22 4.74
N ALA A 43 -7.74 -1.07 4.72
CA ALA A 43 -7.27 -0.44 3.49
C ALA A 43 -6.29 -1.35 2.73
N SER A 44 -5.35 -2.01 3.43
CA SER A 44 -4.43 -2.95 2.81
C SER A 44 -5.17 -4.14 2.16
N LEU A 45 -6.16 -4.71 2.85
CA LEU A 45 -6.94 -5.83 2.35
C LEU A 45 -7.76 -5.44 1.12
N VAL A 46 -8.49 -4.32 1.18
CA VAL A 46 -9.27 -3.82 0.04
C VAL A 46 -8.37 -3.50 -1.14
N MET A 47 -7.25 -2.82 -0.92
CA MET A 47 -6.27 -2.49 -1.96
C MET A 47 -5.76 -3.77 -2.64
N VAL A 48 -5.37 -4.80 -1.89
CA VAL A 48 -4.85 -6.05 -2.44
C VAL A 48 -5.92 -6.80 -3.23
N ILE A 49 -7.10 -7.02 -2.66
CA ILE A 49 -8.20 -7.74 -3.32
C ILE A 49 -8.65 -7.01 -4.58
N ALA A 50 -8.81 -5.68 -4.51
CA ALA A 50 -9.19 -4.87 -5.65
C ALA A 50 -8.10 -4.87 -6.74
N GLY A 51 -6.81 -4.88 -6.36
CA GLY A 51 -5.69 -4.96 -7.29
C GLY A 51 -5.65 -6.28 -8.06
N PHE A 52 -5.82 -7.41 -7.38
CA PHE A 52 -5.91 -8.72 -8.04
C PHE A 52 -7.19 -8.87 -8.87
N GLY A 53 -8.31 -8.35 -8.38
CA GLY A 53 -9.55 -8.30 -9.14
C GLY A 53 -9.42 -7.48 -10.43
N LEU A 54 -8.75 -6.32 -10.36
CA LEU A 54 -8.43 -5.50 -11.54
C LEU A 54 -7.52 -6.26 -12.51
N HIS A 55 -6.47 -6.91 -12.01
CA HIS A 55 -5.56 -7.70 -12.83
C HIS A 55 -6.29 -8.80 -13.61
N ALA A 56 -7.17 -9.56 -12.94
CA ALA A 56 -8.00 -10.58 -13.59
C ALA A 56 -8.97 -9.99 -14.62
N LYS A 57 -9.53 -8.80 -14.37
CA LYS A 57 -10.46 -8.13 -15.29
C LYS A 57 -9.79 -7.50 -16.50
N LEU A 58 -8.53 -7.09 -16.36
CA LEU A 58 -7.74 -6.56 -17.48
C LEU A 58 -7.19 -7.67 -18.39
N GLY A 59 -7.32 -8.95 -18.00
CA GLY A 59 -6.80 -10.07 -18.79
C GLY A 59 -5.28 -10.02 -18.97
N ILE A 60 -4.57 -9.50 -17.97
CA ILE A 60 -3.11 -9.47 -18.00
C ILE A 60 -2.62 -10.87 -17.68
N ASP A 61 -1.87 -11.47 -18.60
CA ASP A 61 -1.35 -12.81 -18.42
C ASP A 61 -0.20 -12.85 -17.41
N GLY A 62 -0.26 -13.82 -16.51
CA GLY A 62 0.79 -14.10 -15.53
C GLY A 62 1.09 -12.94 -14.58
N PHE A 63 2.32 -12.91 -14.09
CA PHE A 63 2.81 -11.87 -13.17
C PHE A 63 4.01 -11.17 -13.80
N PRO A 64 3.80 -10.18 -14.69
CA PRO A 64 4.90 -9.40 -15.21
C PRO A 64 5.64 -8.74 -14.04
N GLY A 65 6.95 -8.56 -14.16
CA GLY A 65 7.73 -8.20 -12.99
C GLY A 65 7.33 -6.84 -12.40
N TRP A 66 6.86 -5.88 -13.23
CA TRP A 66 6.31 -4.62 -12.72
C TRP A 66 5.14 -4.82 -11.74
N LEU A 67 4.32 -5.86 -11.96
CA LEU A 67 3.21 -6.20 -11.08
C LEU A 67 3.72 -6.79 -9.77
N ILE A 68 4.73 -7.67 -9.83
CA ILE A 68 5.37 -8.25 -8.64
C ILE A 68 5.95 -7.13 -7.76
N VAL A 69 6.72 -6.21 -8.35
CA VAL A 69 7.30 -5.08 -7.61
C VAL A 69 6.21 -4.23 -6.96
N LYS A 70 5.12 -3.94 -7.68
CA LYS A 70 3.98 -3.20 -7.15
C LYS A 70 3.31 -3.91 -5.97
N VAL A 71 3.11 -5.23 -6.06
CA VAL A 71 2.56 -6.05 -4.96
C VAL A 71 3.48 -6.01 -3.74
N VAL A 72 4.78 -6.22 -3.94
CA VAL A 72 5.77 -6.18 -2.85
C VAL A 72 5.81 -4.80 -2.19
N ALA A 73 5.80 -3.71 -2.96
CA ALA A 73 5.79 -2.34 -2.43
C ALA A 73 4.57 -2.07 -1.54
N TRP A 74 3.39 -2.51 -1.98
CA TRP A 74 2.16 -2.35 -1.23
C TRP A 74 2.10 -3.20 0.05
N LEU A 75 2.60 -4.43 0.00
CA LEU A 75 2.70 -5.28 1.19
C LEU A 75 3.75 -4.75 2.18
N ALA A 76 4.88 -4.25 1.69
CA ALA A 76 5.88 -3.59 2.52
C ALA A 76 5.25 -2.40 3.27
N LEU A 77 4.54 -1.52 2.56
CA LEU A 77 3.86 -0.37 3.16
C LEU A 77 2.84 -0.80 4.24
N SER A 78 2.10 -1.89 3.99
CA SER A 78 1.12 -2.46 4.93
C SER A 78 1.77 -2.91 6.24
N ALA A 79 3.00 -3.43 6.19
CA ALA A 79 3.73 -3.87 7.38
C ALA A 79 4.33 -2.70 8.18
N VAL A 80 4.73 -1.62 7.51
CA VAL A 80 5.54 -0.54 8.12
C VAL A 80 4.80 0.20 9.23
N SER A 81 3.48 0.40 9.10
CA SER A 81 2.64 1.03 10.12
C SER A 81 2.76 0.36 11.49
N GLY A 82 2.80 -0.98 11.53
CA GLY A 82 2.95 -1.74 12.78
C GLY A 82 4.35 -1.63 13.40
N ILE A 83 5.39 -1.43 12.57
CA ILE A 83 6.76 -1.25 13.02
C ILE A 83 6.96 0.13 13.65
N ALA A 84 6.31 1.17 13.10
CA ALA A 84 6.40 2.53 13.62
C ALA A 84 6.02 2.64 15.11
N PHE A 85 4.96 1.95 15.53
CA PHE A 85 4.53 1.92 16.94
C PHE A 85 5.48 1.12 17.85
N ARG A 86 6.25 0.18 17.29
CA ARG A 86 7.20 -0.66 18.06
C ARG A 86 8.60 -0.05 18.11
N LYS A 87 8.99 0.71 17.09
CA LYS A 87 10.33 1.30 16.93
C LYS A 87 10.24 2.76 16.42
N PRO A 88 9.78 3.71 17.27
CA PRO A 88 9.67 5.11 16.89
C PRO A 88 11.00 5.73 16.44
N THR A 89 12.13 5.24 16.96
CA THR A 89 13.48 5.70 16.57
C THR A 89 13.82 5.45 15.10
N MET A 90 13.11 4.54 14.42
CA MET A 90 13.32 4.21 13.01
C MET A 90 12.42 5.02 12.07
N ILE A 91 11.54 5.89 12.57
CA ILE A 91 10.50 6.55 11.74
C ILE A 91 11.09 7.27 10.52
N GLY A 92 12.22 7.94 10.64
CA GLY A 92 12.88 8.58 9.49
C GLY A 92 13.20 7.60 8.36
N LEU A 93 13.80 6.45 8.70
CA LEU A 93 14.10 5.39 7.74
C LEU A 93 12.82 4.76 7.19
N LEU A 94 11.83 4.49 8.04
CA LEU A 94 10.55 3.92 7.63
C LEU A 94 9.78 4.84 6.68
N ALA A 95 9.87 6.15 6.89
CA ALA A 95 9.27 7.16 6.00
C ALA A 95 9.94 7.16 4.62
N VAL A 96 11.27 7.10 4.56
CA VAL A 96 12.01 7.00 3.28
C VAL A 96 11.65 5.70 2.54
N ILE A 97 11.67 4.56 3.24
CA ILE A 97 11.28 3.26 2.65
C ILE A 97 9.84 3.32 2.11
N SER A 98 8.92 3.88 2.89
CA SER A 98 7.52 4.02 2.49
C SER A 98 7.37 4.93 1.28
N MET A 99 8.09 6.04 1.22
CA MET A 99 8.09 6.95 0.08
C MET A 99 8.62 6.27 -1.18
N VAL A 100 9.76 5.59 -1.08
CA VAL A 100 10.35 4.83 -2.18
C VAL A 100 9.40 3.73 -2.67
N ALA A 101 8.74 3.01 -1.76
CA ALA A 101 7.76 2.00 -2.12
C ALA A 101 6.56 2.58 -2.90
N VAL A 102 6.03 3.72 -2.45
CA VAL A 102 4.93 4.42 -3.15
C VAL A 102 5.36 4.87 -4.54
N VAL A 103 6.52 5.53 -4.65
CA VAL A 103 7.06 5.99 -5.94
C VAL A 103 7.31 4.82 -6.88
N ALA A 104 7.91 3.72 -6.40
CA ALA A 104 8.14 2.52 -7.19
C ALA A 104 6.82 1.89 -7.68
N ALA A 105 5.81 1.78 -6.82
CA ALA A 105 4.50 1.24 -7.19
C ALA A 105 3.80 2.09 -8.27
N VAL A 106 3.92 3.42 -8.17
CA VAL A 106 3.41 4.37 -9.17
C VAL A 106 4.19 4.25 -10.48
N TYR A 107 5.52 4.25 -10.42
CA TYR A 107 6.36 4.07 -11.60
C TYR A 107 6.04 2.77 -12.34
N CYS A 108 5.94 1.65 -11.64
CA CYS A 108 5.65 0.34 -12.23
C CYS A 108 4.30 0.29 -12.96
N VAL A 109 3.26 0.97 -12.46
CA VAL A 109 1.94 0.93 -13.14
C VAL A 109 1.90 1.76 -14.43
N TYR A 110 2.66 2.86 -14.49
CA TYR A 110 2.66 3.75 -15.66
C TYR A 110 3.67 3.32 -16.72
N PHE A 111 4.87 2.91 -16.31
CA PHE A 111 5.96 2.61 -17.24
C PHE A 111 6.08 1.12 -17.59
N LYS A 112 5.56 0.21 -16.76
CA LYS A 112 5.58 -1.25 -16.97
C LYS A 112 6.94 -1.76 -17.51
N PRO A 113 8.06 -1.46 -16.82
CA PRO A 113 9.41 -1.58 -17.37
C PRO A 113 9.89 -3.01 -17.68
N PHE A 114 9.18 -4.05 -17.21
CA PHE A 114 9.53 -5.47 -17.37
C PHE A 114 8.35 -6.38 -16.98
#